data_AF-A0A7Y2NKP2-F1
#
_entry.id   AF-A0A7Y2NKP2-F1
#
_cell.length_a   1.000
_cell.length_b   1.000
_cell.length_c   1.000
_cell.angle_alpha   90.00
_cell.angle_beta   90.00
_cell.angle_gamma   90.00
#
_symmetry.space_group_name_H-M   'P 1'
#
loop_
_entity.id
_entity.type
_entity.pdbx_description
1 polymer ?
#
loop_
_entity_poly.entity_id
_entity_poly.type
_entity_poly.pdbx_seq_one_letter_code
_entity_poly.pdbx_strand_id
1 'polypeptide(L)'
;MAGQIIFKVLPDFKITLVYYRGTIDVQLLKNHLVKMTASENYNPEFNAVTDFGNCDFNITNQELAAVADHIKQASGVLGKRQHAFISREPKQQVLSSLFSMLMGSVPVGFNVVESKREAFEFVGVKPKHQKLVRDEFKSLAKQS
;
A
#
# COMPACT_ATOMS: atom_id res chain seq x y z
N MET A 1 -18.35 7.74 -6.02
CA MET A 1 -17.97 6.47 -6.68
C MET A 1 -17.66 5.45 -5.59
N ALA A 2 -18.11 4.20 -5.73
CA ALA A 2 -17.77 3.16 -4.76
C ALA A 2 -16.23 2.96 -4.69
N GLY A 3 -15.71 2.73 -3.49
CA GLY A 3 -14.29 2.50 -3.28
C GLY A 3 -13.84 1.12 -3.75
N GLN A 4 -12.58 1.03 -4.18
CA GLN A 4 -11.95 -0.25 -4.47
C GLN A 4 -10.45 -0.20 -4.16
N ILE A 5 -9.95 -1.33 -3.68
CA ILE A 5 -8.53 -1.61 -3.54
C ILE A 5 -8.19 -2.82 -4.40
N ILE A 6 -7.23 -2.63 -5.31
CA ILE A 6 -6.74 -3.65 -6.23
C ILE A 6 -5.26 -3.87 -5.91
N PHE A 7 -4.81 -5.12 -5.93
CA PHE A 7 -3.41 -5.43 -5.71
C PHE A 7 -2.91 -6.48 -6.71
N LYS A 8 -1.59 -6.48 -6.92
CA LYS A 8 -0.89 -7.52 -7.65
C LYS A 8 0.43 -7.81 -6.96
N VAL A 9 0.71 -9.08 -6.70
CA VAL A 9 2.02 -9.52 -6.22
C VAL A 9 2.88 -9.89 -7.42
N LEU A 10 4.12 -9.42 -7.44
CA LEU A 10 5.10 -9.72 -8.48
C LEU A 10 6.30 -10.43 -7.83
N PRO A 11 6.28 -11.78 -7.73
CA PRO A 11 7.32 -12.55 -7.04
C PRO A 11 8.73 -12.32 -7.59
N ASP A 12 8.86 -12.23 -8.91
CA ASP A 12 10.15 -12.01 -9.61
C ASP A 12 10.84 -10.71 -9.20
N PHE A 13 10.06 -9.73 -8.76
CA PHE A 13 10.55 -8.43 -8.29
C PHE A 13 10.48 -8.27 -6.78
N LYS A 14 10.00 -9.30 -6.05
CA LYS A 14 9.76 -9.27 -4.60
C LYS A 14 8.97 -8.02 -4.17
N ILE A 15 7.93 -7.69 -4.92
CA ILE A 15 7.14 -6.48 -4.70
C ILE A 15 5.64 -6.75 -4.76
N THR A 16 4.87 -6.09 -3.89
CA THR A 16 3.42 -5.99 -3.95
C THR A 16 3.02 -4.60 -4.41
N LEU A 17 2.24 -4.53 -5.48
CA LEU A 17 1.66 -3.29 -5.97
C LEU A 17 0.22 -3.19 -5.49
N VAL A 18 -0.16 -2.02 -4.98
CA VAL A 18 -1.50 -1.77 -4.46
C VAL A 18 -2.02 -0.45 -5.00
N TYR A 19 -3.27 -0.43 -5.45
CA TYR A 19 -3.91 0.73 -6.05
C TYR A 19 -5.27 0.98 -5.43
N TYR A 20 -5.45 2.16 -4.84
CA TYR A 20 -6.70 2.59 -4.21
C TYR A 20 -7.43 3.56 -5.15
N ARG A 21 -8.75 3.43 -5.24
CA ARG A 21 -9.61 4.35 -6.00
C ARG A 21 -10.96 4.55 -5.33
N GLY A 22 -11.58 5.72 -5.54
CA GLY A 22 -12.89 6.03 -4.99
C GLY A 22 -12.87 6.28 -3.48
N THR A 23 -14.00 6.08 -2.80
CA THR A 23 -14.11 6.31 -1.36
C THR A 23 -13.67 5.09 -0.56
N ILE A 24 -12.54 5.19 0.15
CA ILE A 24 -11.97 4.11 0.97
C ILE A 24 -12.45 4.24 2.40
N ASP A 25 -13.14 3.23 2.89
CA ASP A 25 -13.56 3.11 4.28
C ASP A 25 -12.74 2.04 5.04
N VAL A 26 -12.97 1.94 6.35
CA VAL A 26 -12.29 0.98 7.22
C VAL A 26 -12.57 -0.48 6.82
N GLN A 27 -13.77 -0.78 6.34
CA GLN A 27 -14.16 -2.13 5.99
C GLN A 27 -13.44 -2.59 4.73
N LEU A 28 -13.24 -1.69 3.77
CA LEU A 28 -12.50 -1.96 2.54
C LEU A 28 -11.03 -2.23 2.82
N LEU A 29 -10.40 -1.49 3.75
CA LEU A 29 -9.03 -1.76 4.20
C LEU A 29 -8.91 -3.16 4.84
N LYS A 30 -9.82 -3.50 5.76
CA LYS A 30 -9.83 -4.83 6.42
C LYS A 30 -10.02 -5.95 5.41
N ASN A 31 -11.00 -5.80 4.51
CA ASN A 31 -11.26 -6.78 3.45
C ASN A 31 -10.05 -6.93 2.51
N HIS A 32 -9.37 -5.83 2.20
CA HIS A 32 -8.16 -5.86 1.38
C HIS A 32 -7.04 -6.63 2.07
N LEU A 33 -6.77 -6.39 3.36
CA LEU A 33 -5.75 -7.11 4.11
C LEU A 33 -5.99 -8.63 4.04
N VAL A 34 -7.21 -9.07 4.34
CA VAL A 34 -7.60 -10.50 4.27
C VAL A 34 -7.39 -11.07 2.87
N LYS A 35 -7.83 -10.37 1.82
CA LYS A 35 -7.67 -10.82 0.42
C LYS A 35 -6.21 -10.89 0.00
N MET A 36 -5.40 -9.93 0.42
CA MET A 36 -3.98 -9.86 0.08
C MET A 36 -3.22 -10.99 0.76
N THR A 37 -3.44 -11.21 2.06
CA THR A 37 -2.73 -12.23 2.84
C THR A 37 -3.14 -13.66 2.47
N ALA A 38 -4.34 -13.83 1.91
CA ALA A 38 -4.81 -15.11 1.38
C ALA A 38 -4.29 -15.42 -0.04
N SER A 39 -3.59 -14.48 -0.70
CA SER A 39 -3.05 -14.71 -2.04
C SER A 39 -1.87 -15.69 -1.97
N GLU A 40 -1.87 -16.71 -2.84
CA GLU A 40 -0.82 -17.74 -2.92
C GLU A 40 0.59 -17.15 -3.05
N ASN A 41 0.72 -16.03 -3.75
CA ASN A 41 2.01 -15.38 -4.00
C ASN A 41 2.40 -14.34 -2.93
N TYR A 42 1.55 -14.12 -1.93
CA TYR A 42 1.83 -13.12 -0.90
C TYR A 42 3.00 -13.53 -0.02
N ASN A 43 3.87 -12.56 0.25
CA ASN A 43 4.98 -12.72 1.17
C ASN A 43 5.16 -11.41 1.95
N PRO A 44 5.12 -11.43 3.29
CA PRO A 44 5.25 -10.23 4.11
C PRO A 44 6.63 -9.57 4.02
N GLU A 45 7.65 -10.27 3.53
CA GLU A 45 9.00 -9.75 3.29
C GLU A 45 9.14 -9.07 1.92
N PHE A 46 8.11 -9.10 1.06
CA PHE A 46 8.14 -8.34 -0.19
C PHE A 46 7.87 -6.87 0.07
N ASN A 47 8.64 -6.02 -0.62
CA ASN A 47 8.43 -4.58 -0.57
C ASN A 47 7.07 -4.21 -1.15
N ALA A 48 6.53 -3.05 -0.78
CA ALA A 48 5.21 -2.63 -1.22
C ALA A 48 5.21 -1.21 -1.79
N VAL A 49 4.41 -1.01 -2.84
CA VAL A 49 4.09 0.32 -3.37
C VAL A 49 2.58 0.46 -3.41
N THR A 50 2.05 1.44 -2.69
CA THR A 50 0.63 1.75 -2.66
C THR A 50 0.40 3.13 -3.27
N ASP A 51 -0.42 3.21 -4.31
CA ASP A 51 -0.89 4.48 -4.89
C ASP A 51 -2.32 4.70 -4.46
N PHE A 52 -2.51 5.77 -3.71
CA PHE A 52 -3.81 6.21 -3.21
C PHE A 52 -4.10 7.65 -3.64
N GLY A 53 -3.39 8.14 -4.65
CA GLY A 53 -3.60 9.47 -5.20
C GLY A 53 -4.94 9.65 -5.92
N ASN A 54 -5.68 8.58 -6.15
CA ASN A 54 -7.00 8.59 -6.82
C ASN A 54 -8.14 8.17 -5.86
N CYS A 55 -7.94 8.29 -4.55
CA CYS A 55 -8.94 7.93 -3.57
C CYS A 55 -9.19 9.02 -2.52
N ASP A 56 -10.38 8.96 -1.93
CA ASP A 56 -10.78 9.74 -0.76
C ASP A 56 -10.93 8.79 0.42
N PHE A 57 -10.25 9.07 1.53
CA PHE A 57 -10.45 8.30 2.75
C PHE A 57 -11.66 8.83 3.51
N ASN A 58 -12.62 7.96 3.78
CA ASN A 58 -13.72 8.18 4.70
C ASN A 58 -13.48 7.33 5.96
N ILE A 59 -12.47 7.72 6.73
CA ILE A 59 -11.97 6.97 7.89
C ILE A 59 -11.62 7.96 8.98
N THR A 60 -12.06 7.70 10.20
CA THR A 60 -11.70 8.47 11.39
C THR A 60 -10.31 8.05 11.92
N ASN A 61 -9.68 8.90 12.72
CA ASN A 61 -8.40 8.57 13.35
C ASN A 61 -8.49 7.31 14.24
N GLN A 62 -9.63 7.10 14.92
CA GLN A 62 -9.86 5.92 15.75
C GLN A 62 -9.96 4.64 14.92
N GLU A 63 -10.64 4.69 13.77
CA GLU A 63 -10.71 3.56 12.85
C GLU A 63 -9.34 3.26 12.22
N LEU A 64 -8.57 4.29 11.89
CA LEU A 64 -7.21 4.11 11.39
C LEU A 64 -6.30 3.45 12.43
N ALA A 65 -6.41 3.85 13.70
CA ALA A 65 -5.71 3.22 14.82
C ALA A 65 -6.11 1.75 14.96
N ALA A 66 -7.40 1.44 14.88
CA ALA A 66 -7.88 0.05 14.93
C ALA A 66 -7.35 -0.80 13.77
N VAL A 67 -7.20 -0.22 12.57
CA VAL A 67 -6.55 -0.91 11.43
C VAL A 67 -5.07 -1.15 11.70
N ALA A 68 -4.34 -0.16 12.22
CA ALA A 68 -2.93 -0.30 12.56
C ALA A 68 -2.71 -1.40 13.62
N ASP A 69 -3.52 -1.42 14.68
CA ASP A 69 -3.44 -2.43 15.73
C ASP A 69 -3.80 -3.82 15.21
N HIS A 70 -4.80 -3.92 14.34
CA HIS A 70 -5.11 -5.18 13.65
C HIS A 70 -3.91 -5.71 12.85
N ILE A 71 -3.23 -4.84 12.09
CA ILE A 71 -2.04 -5.22 11.31
C ILE A 71 -0.91 -5.70 12.24
N LYS A 72 -0.69 -5.01 13.38
CA LYS A 72 0.35 -5.40 14.35
C LYS A 72 0.11 -6.76 15.00
N GLN A 73 -1.16 -7.10 15.22
CA GLN A 73 -1.56 -8.34 15.88
C GLN A 73 -1.71 -9.51 14.90
N ALA A 74 -1.95 -9.22 13.61
CA ALA A 74 -2.16 -10.24 12.60
C ALA A 74 -0.84 -10.93 12.21
N SER A 75 -0.74 -12.23 12.53
CA SER A 75 0.40 -13.06 12.14
C SER A 75 0.51 -13.14 10.61
N GLY A 76 1.74 -13.05 10.10
CA GLY A 76 2.02 -13.15 8.66
C GLY A 76 1.73 -11.89 7.85
N VAL A 77 1.28 -10.77 8.45
CA VAL A 77 1.07 -9.49 7.75
C VAL A 77 2.32 -8.61 7.80
N LEU A 78 3.06 -8.68 8.90
CA LEU A 78 4.29 -7.92 9.12
C LEU A 78 5.52 -8.76 8.77
N GLY A 79 6.37 -8.17 7.95
CA GLY A 79 7.69 -8.67 7.61
C GLY A 79 8.68 -7.51 7.46
N LYS A 80 9.98 -7.82 7.35
CA LYS A 80 11.01 -6.81 7.22
C LYS A 80 11.04 -6.26 5.78
N ARG A 81 10.39 -5.13 5.55
CA ARG A 81 10.22 -4.57 4.19
C ARG A 81 10.21 -3.05 4.13
N GLN A 82 10.30 -2.52 2.92
CA GLN A 82 10.02 -1.12 2.60
C GLN A 82 8.63 -0.97 1.99
N HIS A 83 7.91 0.09 2.37
CA HIS A 83 6.59 0.41 1.85
C HIS A 83 6.52 1.88 1.43
N ALA A 84 6.41 2.13 0.13
CA ALA A 84 6.18 3.46 -0.41
C ALA A 84 4.69 3.74 -0.60
N PHE A 85 4.28 4.93 -0.18
CA PHE A 85 2.95 5.49 -0.27
C PHE A 85 2.96 6.65 -1.26
N ILE A 86 2.26 6.52 -2.39
CA ILE A 86 2.13 7.57 -3.40
C ILE A 86 0.85 8.36 -3.11
N SER A 87 1.01 9.63 -2.74
CA SER A 87 -0.06 10.58 -2.44
C SER A 87 -0.05 11.76 -3.41
N ARG A 88 -1.18 12.44 -3.56
CA ARG A 88 -1.30 13.66 -4.39
C ARG A 88 -1.91 14.85 -3.67
N GLU A 89 -2.50 14.63 -2.50
CA GLU A 89 -3.21 15.67 -1.77
C GLU A 89 -2.70 15.81 -0.33
N PRO A 90 -2.72 17.02 0.26
CA PRO A 90 -2.27 17.22 1.64
C PRO A 90 -2.99 16.33 2.66
N LYS A 91 -4.32 16.12 2.52
CA LYS A 91 -5.09 15.24 3.42
C LYS A 91 -4.62 13.78 3.39
N GLN A 92 -4.15 13.32 2.23
CA GLN A 92 -3.60 11.98 2.02
C GLN A 92 -2.22 11.84 2.71
N GLN A 93 -1.40 12.89 2.67
CA GLN A 93 -0.12 12.95 3.39
C GLN A 93 -0.33 12.92 4.91
N VAL A 94 -1.31 13.66 5.43
CA VAL A 94 -1.64 13.64 6.87
C VAL A 94 -2.04 12.24 7.32
N LEU A 95 -2.92 11.57 6.57
CA LEU A 95 -3.41 10.24 6.92
C LEU A 95 -2.30 9.18 6.87
N SER A 96 -1.46 9.20 5.83
CA SER A 96 -0.34 8.27 5.70
C SER A 96 0.75 8.52 6.75
N SER A 97 0.99 9.77 7.13
CA SER A 97 1.89 10.12 8.23
C SER A 97 1.34 9.62 9.58
N LEU A 98 0.05 9.82 9.83
CA LEU A 98 -0.62 9.30 11.02
C LEU A 98 -0.54 7.77 11.08
N PHE A 99 -0.81 7.09 9.97
CA PHE A 99 -0.66 5.65 9.88
C PHE A 99 0.79 5.20 10.18
N SER A 100 1.78 5.85 9.58
CA SER A 100 3.20 5.56 9.85
C SER A 100 3.55 5.70 11.33
N MET A 101 3.09 6.78 11.99
CA MET A 101 3.26 6.98 13.44
C MET A 101 2.57 5.88 14.25
N LEU A 102 1.34 5.52 13.88
CA LEU A 102 0.59 4.44 14.55
C LEU A 102 1.28 3.10 14.41
N MET A 103 1.90 2.82 13.25
CA MET A 103 2.65 1.58 13.03
C MET A 103 3.90 1.49 13.91
N GLY A 104 4.50 2.62 14.31
CA GLY A 104 5.56 2.66 15.33
C GLY A 104 6.78 1.79 14.99
N SER A 105 7.26 0.99 15.94
CA SER A 105 8.49 0.20 15.83
C SER A 105 8.34 -1.13 15.08
N VAL A 106 7.39 -1.24 14.15
CA VAL A 106 7.31 -2.42 13.27
C VAL A 106 8.52 -2.47 12.33
N PRO A 107 8.91 -3.65 11.82
CA PRO A 107 10.03 -3.80 10.91
C PRO A 107 9.73 -3.32 9.47
N VAL A 108 8.88 -2.29 9.31
CA VAL A 108 8.47 -1.75 8.02
C VAL A 108 8.99 -0.32 7.88
N GLY A 109 9.82 -0.07 6.86
CA GLY A 109 10.26 1.26 6.49
C GLY A 109 9.23 1.94 5.61
N PHE A 110 8.48 2.92 6.15
CA PHE A 110 7.50 3.69 5.40
C PHE A 110 8.10 4.94 4.78
N ASN A 111 7.65 5.29 3.58
CA ASN A 111 7.91 6.60 2.98
C ASN A 111 6.70 7.07 2.17
N VAL A 112 6.38 8.36 2.27
CA VAL A 112 5.30 9.00 1.51
C VAL A 112 5.94 9.88 0.45
N VAL A 113 5.57 9.65 -0.81
CA VAL A 113 6.17 10.28 -1.99
C VAL A 113 5.08 10.77 -2.95
N GLU A 114 5.46 11.58 -3.92
CA GLU A 114 4.53 12.17 -4.89
C GLU A 114 4.56 11.46 -6.24
N SER A 115 5.60 10.66 -6.50
CA SER A 115 5.78 9.99 -7.79
C SER A 115 6.07 8.50 -7.69
N LYS A 116 5.64 7.76 -8.73
CA LYS A 116 6.00 6.34 -8.90
C LYS A 116 7.50 6.12 -9.00
N ARG A 117 8.23 7.08 -9.56
CA ARG A 117 9.69 7.02 -9.69
C ARG A 117 10.34 6.96 -8.31
N GLU A 118 10.02 7.92 -7.44
CA GLU A 118 10.52 7.97 -6.07
C GLU A 118 10.10 6.73 -5.27
N ALA A 119 8.86 6.27 -5.44
CA ALA A 119 8.38 5.05 -4.79
C ALA A 119 9.24 3.82 -5.17
N PHE A 120 9.54 3.67 -6.45
CA PHE A 120 10.36 2.57 -6.98
C PHE A 120 11.82 2.66 -6.57
N GLU A 121 12.38 3.87 -6.54
CA GLU A 121 13.72 4.14 -6.02
C GLU A 121 13.80 3.77 -4.52
N PHE A 122 12.83 4.22 -3.72
CA PHE A 122 12.77 3.95 -2.28
C PHE A 122 12.72 2.46 -1.96
N VAL A 123 11.86 1.70 -2.65
CA VAL A 123 11.69 0.25 -2.42
C VAL A 123 12.73 -0.62 -3.17
N GLY A 124 13.74 0.00 -3.79
CA GLY A 124 14.87 -0.70 -4.39
C GLY A 124 14.59 -1.40 -5.73
N VAL A 125 13.56 -0.99 -6.48
CA VAL A 125 13.32 -1.52 -7.84
C VAL A 125 14.45 -1.06 -8.76
N LYS A 126 15.23 -2.04 -9.26
CA LYS A 126 16.34 -1.80 -10.18
C LYS A 126 15.87 -1.01 -11.42
N PRO A 127 16.64 -0.02 -11.91
CA PRO A 127 16.25 0.83 -13.05
C PRO A 127 15.76 0.04 -14.27
N LYS A 128 16.45 -1.06 -14.60
CA LYS A 128 16.08 -1.94 -15.72
C LYS A 128 14.69 -2.59 -15.61
N HIS A 129 14.14 -2.71 -14.40
CA HIS A 129 12.82 -3.31 -14.15
C HIS A 129 11.73 -2.25 -13.94
N GLN A 130 12.08 -0.98 -13.72
CA GLN A 130 11.10 0.07 -13.41
C GLN A 130 10.05 0.26 -14.51
N LYS A 131 10.41 0.06 -15.79
CA LYS A 131 9.44 0.11 -16.88
C LYS A 131 8.36 -0.97 -16.74
N LEU A 132 8.76 -2.22 -16.53
CA LEU A 132 7.84 -3.35 -16.37
C LEU A 132 6.93 -3.17 -15.14
N VAL A 133 7.52 -2.85 -13.99
CA VAL A 133 6.75 -2.63 -12.75
C VAL A 133 5.76 -1.47 -12.90
N ARG A 134 6.16 -0.40 -13.60
CA ARG A 134 5.28 0.74 -13.89
C ARG A 134 4.12 0.36 -14.82
N ASP A 135 4.36 -0.47 -15.82
CA ASP A 135 3.32 -0.90 -16.75
C ASP A 135 2.32 -1.84 -16.05
N GLU A 136 2.79 -2.70 -15.15
CA GLU A 136 1.94 -3.47 -14.24
C GLU A 136 1.09 -2.57 -13.34
N PHE A 137 1.69 -1.52 -12.79
CA PHE A 137 0.98 -0.53 -11.99
C PHE A 137 -0.12 0.20 -12.79
N LYS A 138 0.14 0.50 -14.07
CA LYS A 138 -0.87 1.10 -14.97
C LYS A 138 -1.99 0.11 -15.32
N SER A 139 -1.66 -1.17 -15.47
CA SER A 139 -2.67 -2.22 -15.69
C SER A 139 -3.66 -2.27 -14.53
N LEU A 140 -3.19 -2.20 -13.28
CA LEU A 140 -4.08 -2.16 -12.10
C LEU A 140 -5.05 -0.97 -12.14
N ALA A 141 -4.57 0.21 -12.55
CA ALA A 141 -5.40 1.40 -12.64
C ALA A 141 -6.52 1.30 -13.70
N LYS A 142 -6.32 0.46 -14.73
CA LYS A 142 -7.25 0.27 -15.86
C LYS A 142 -8.29 -0.82 -15.65
N GLN A 143 -8.23 -1.60 -14.57
CA GLN A 143 -9.22 -2.65 -14.25
C GLN A 143 -10.55 -2.06 -13.72
N SER A 144 -10.96 -0.90 -14.26
CA SER A 144 -12.28 -0.24 -14.13
C SER A 144 -13.27 -0.84 -15.09
#